data_AF-A0A7X7PXW4-F1
#
_entry.id   AF-A0A7X7PXW4-F1
#
_cell.length_a   1.000
_cell.length_b   1.000
_cell.length_c   1.000
_cell.angle_alpha   90.00
_cell.angle_beta   90.00
_cell.angle_gamma   90.00
#
_symmetry.space_group_name_H-M   'P 1'
#
loop_
_entity.id
_entity.type
_entity.pdbx_description
1 polymer ?
#
loop_
_entity_poly.entity_id
_entity_poly.type
_entity_poly.pdbx_seq_one_letter_code
_entity_poly.pdbx_strand_id
1 'polypeptide(L)'
;MRTRFLGILALLVATALPASAAELVGKWTAEFDSPIGVQKYVYEFTKSGDALAGQASYDHSMGKGTVELSDVKVDGDKVAFVERLSVNGMDLTVTYSGTLAGDEMKLTRNVGEFGTEQLTAKRAK
;
A
#
# COMPACT_ATOMS: atom_id res chain seq x y z
N MET A 1 41.77 20.16 37.90
CA MET A 1 40.65 19.25 38.25
C MET A 1 39.40 20.14 38.36
N ARG A 2 38.43 20.17 37.45
CA ARG A 2 37.57 19.08 36.98
C ARG A 2 37.02 19.40 35.58
N THR A 3 37.22 18.49 34.64
CA THR A 3 36.53 18.39 33.35
C THR A 3 35.05 18.07 33.58
N ARG A 4 34.14 18.65 32.77
CA ARG A 4 32.83 18.07 32.47
C ARG A 4 32.45 18.34 31.00
N PHE A 5 32.51 17.27 30.22
CA PHE A 5 31.85 17.08 28.93
C PHE A 5 30.32 17.04 29.13
N LEU A 6 29.55 17.49 28.13
CA LEU A 6 28.19 17.07 27.74
C LEU A 6 27.89 17.89 26.46
N GLY A 7 27.92 17.36 25.24
CA GLY A 7 27.04 16.31 24.70
C GLY A 7 26.06 16.97 23.72
N ILE A 8 26.51 17.28 22.50
CA ILE A 8 25.66 17.84 21.43
C ILE A 8 24.80 16.70 20.87
N LEU A 9 23.52 16.70 21.22
CA LEU A 9 22.52 15.82 20.63
C LEU A 9 22.22 16.34 19.21
N ALA A 10 22.85 15.74 18.21
CA ALA A 10 22.49 15.97 16.82
C ALA A 10 21.11 15.34 16.56
N LEU A 11 20.08 16.17 16.57
CA LEU A 11 18.75 15.78 16.12
C LEU A 11 18.82 15.56 14.61
N LEU A 12 18.92 14.30 14.17
CA LEU A 12 18.73 13.92 12.78
C LEU A 12 17.27 14.20 12.42
N VAL A 13 17.01 15.38 11.85
CA VAL A 13 15.75 15.64 11.15
C VAL A 13 15.83 14.87 9.83
N ALA A 14 15.30 13.65 9.82
CA ALA A 14 15.06 12.93 8.58
C ALA A 14 13.96 13.69 7.83
N THR A 15 14.36 14.54 6.89
CA THR A 15 13.44 15.11 5.91
C THR A 15 12.97 13.97 5.03
N ALA A 16 11.81 13.37 5.35
CA ALA A 16 11.12 12.48 4.43
C ALA A 16 10.82 13.28 3.17
N LEU A 17 11.55 12.99 2.09
CA LEU A 17 11.21 13.51 0.76
C LEU A 17 9.75 13.11 0.47
N PRO A 18 8.94 13.99 -0.16
CA PRO A 18 7.61 13.59 -0.56
C PRO A 18 7.75 12.38 -1.48
N ALA A 19 7.21 11.23 -1.06
CA ALA A 19 7.21 10.07 -1.93
C ALA A 19 6.55 10.48 -3.25
N SER A 20 7.26 10.27 -4.34
CA SER A 20 6.79 10.73 -5.64
C SER A 20 5.92 9.65 -6.26
N ALA A 21 5.07 10.00 -7.23
CA ALA A 21 4.37 9.01 -8.05
C ALA A 21 5.33 7.94 -8.63
N ALA A 22 6.61 8.29 -8.84
CA ALA A 22 7.64 7.34 -9.27
C ALA A 22 8.00 6.29 -8.20
N GLU A 23 7.84 6.61 -6.91
CA GLU A 23 8.07 5.67 -5.81
C GLU A 23 7.00 4.58 -5.76
N LEU A 24 5.74 4.90 -6.08
CA LEU A 24 4.65 3.92 -6.15
C LEU A 24 4.81 2.95 -7.33
N VAL A 25 5.30 3.43 -8.48
CA VAL A 25 5.41 2.64 -9.71
C VAL A 25 6.25 1.38 -9.49
N GLY A 26 5.75 0.26 -10.03
CA GLY A 26 6.36 -1.06 -9.92
C GLY A 26 5.42 -2.09 -9.30
N LYS A 27 6.00 -3.25 -8.98
CA LYS A 27 5.29 -4.41 -8.43
C LYS A 27 5.49 -4.50 -6.93
N TRP A 28 4.42 -4.86 -6.23
CA TRP A 28 4.37 -4.99 -4.77
C TRP A 28 3.64 -6.27 -4.39
N THR A 29 4.17 -7.02 -3.44
CA THR A 29 3.61 -8.28 -2.95
C THR A 29 3.15 -8.13 -1.50
N ALA A 30 1.97 -8.64 -1.18
CA ALA A 30 1.47 -8.69 0.19
C ALA A 30 0.93 -10.09 0.50
N GLU A 31 1.18 -10.53 1.72
CA GLU A 31 0.55 -11.71 2.31
C GLU A 31 0.10 -11.34 3.72
N PHE A 32 -1.18 -11.55 4.04
CA PHE A 32 -1.77 -11.16 5.32
C PHE A 32 -2.98 -12.03 5.69
N ASP A 33 -3.24 -12.16 7.00
CA ASP A 33 -4.40 -12.86 7.52
C ASP A 33 -5.66 -11.98 7.46
N SER A 34 -6.81 -12.60 7.17
CA SER A 34 -8.13 -11.97 7.18
C SER A 34 -9.17 -12.95 7.77
N PRO A 35 -10.40 -12.50 8.06
CA PRO A 35 -11.48 -13.40 8.49
C PRO A 35 -11.81 -14.52 7.51
N ILE A 36 -11.49 -14.35 6.22
CA ILE A 36 -11.67 -15.38 5.18
C ILE A 36 -10.40 -16.21 4.92
N GLY A 37 -9.39 -16.09 5.78
CA GLY A 37 -8.10 -16.77 5.66
C GLY A 37 -7.01 -15.91 5.00
N VAL A 38 -5.89 -16.56 4.67
CA VAL A 38 -4.71 -15.89 4.10
C VAL A 38 -5.06 -15.26 2.75
N GLN A 39 -4.69 -13.99 2.61
CA GLN A 39 -4.80 -13.20 1.39
C GLN A 39 -3.41 -13.05 0.78
N LYS A 40 -3.27 -13.35 -0.52
CA LYS A 40 -2.05 -13.06 -1.28
C LYS A 40 -2.38 -12.07 -2.38
N TYR A 41 -1.62 -10.99 -2.45
CA TYR A 41 -1.81 -9.93 -3.43
C TYR A 41 -0.50 -9.59 -4.15
N VAL A 42 -0.62 -9.33 -5.44
CA VAL A 42 0.40 -8.65 -6.25
C VAL A 42 -0.23 -7.39 -6.84
N TYR A 43 0.24 -6.23 -6.40
CA TYR A 43 -0.15 -4.93 -6.95
C TYR A 43 0.88 -4.48 -7.99
N GLU A 44 0.45 -4.04 -9.15
CA GLU A 44 1.30 -3.44 -10.17
C GLU A 44 0.79 -2.04 -10.49
N PHE A 45 1.64 -1.03 -10.24
CA PHE A 45 1.34 0.36 -10.55
C PHE A 45 2.21 0.83 -11.71
N THR A 46 1.59 1.48 -12.68
CA THR A 46 2.25 2.04 -13.86
C THR A 46 1.88 3.50 -14.04
N LYS A 47 2.71 4.22 -14.79
CA LYS A 47 2.41 5.59 -15.20
C LYS A 47 1.96 5.58 -16.66
N SER A 48 0.78 6.13 -16.93
CA SER A 48 0.21 6.30 -18.26
C SER A 48 0.06 7.79 -18.55
N GLY A 49 1.03 8.35 -19.28
CA GLY A 49 1.14 9.80 -19.46
C GLY A 49 1.36 10.50 -18.11
N ASP A 50 0.43 11.35 -17.71
CA ASP A 50 0.44 12.05 -16.42
C ASP A 50 -0.36 11.34 -15.32
N ALA A 51 -1.09 10.28 -15.65
CA ALA A 51 -1.93 9.53 -14.72
C ALA A 51 -1.23 8.27 -14.18
N LEU A 52 -1.66 7.83 -13.00
CA LEU A 52 -1.31 6.52 -12.46
C LEU A 52 -2.40 5.51 -12.80
N ALA A 53 -1.97 4.31 -13.20
CA ALA A 53 -2.82 3.14 -13.37
C ALA A 53 -2.37 2.06 -12.39
N GLY A 54 -3.28 1.19 -11.99
CA GLY A 54 -2.97 0.08 -11.09
C GLY A 54 -3.73 -1.18 -11.45
N GLN A 55 -3.17 -2.32 -11.09
CA GLN A 55 -3.79 -3.63 -11.19
C GLN A 55 -3.46 -4.43 -9.93
N ALA A 56 -4.43 -5.20 -9.42
CA ALA A 56 -4.23 -6.13 -8.33
C ALA A 56 -4.52 -7.56 -8.81
N SER A 57 -3.59 -8.47 -8.56
CA SER A 57 -3.82 -9.92 -8.69
C SER A 57 -3.95 -10.51 -7.29
N TYR A 58 -5.06 -11.21 -7.04
CA TYR A 58 -5.35 -11.81 -5.74
C TYR A 58 -5.41 -13.34 -5.84
N ASP A 59 -4.99 -14.00 -4.76
CA ASP A 59 -5.13 -15.44 -4.54
C ASP A 59 -5.49 -15.68 -3.07
N HIS A 60 -6.69 -16.19 -2.84
CA HIS A 60 -7.23 -16.45 -1.51
C HIS A 60 -8.28 -17.57 -1.54
N SER A 61 -8.80 -17.97 -0.38
CA SER A 61 -9.79 -19.05 -0.21
C SER A 61 -11.03 -18.95 -1.11
N MET A 62 -11.48 -17.73 -1.43
CA MET A 62 -12.65 -17.46 -2.27
C MET A 62 -12.36 -17.47 -3.77
N GLY A 63 -11.11 -17.68 -4.19
CA GLY A 63 -10.69 -17.70 -5.60
C GLY A 63 -9.44 -16.88 -5.90
N LYS A 64 -9.08 -16.87 -7.19
CA LYS A 64 -7.96 -16.10 -7.73
C LYS A 64 -8.41 -15.27 -8.93
N GLY A 65 -7.80 -14.12 -9.13
CA GLY A 65 -8.17 -13.24 -10.23
C GLY A 65 -7.31 -11.99 -10.32
N THR A 66 -7.66 -11.14 -11.27
CA THR A 66 -7.00 -9.87 -11.51
C THR A 66 -8.04 -8.79 -11.71
N VAL A 67 -7.83 -7.62 -11.13
CA VAL A 67 -8.75 -6.49 -11.16
C VAL A 67 -7.99 -5.19 -11.37
N GLU A 68 -8.55 -4.28 -12.16
CA GLU A 68 -8.01 -2.94 -12.31
C GLU A 68 -8.27 -2.11 -11.05
N LEU A 69 -7.24 -1.40 -10.60
CA LEU A 69 -7.35 -0.44 -9.52
C LEU A 69 -7.71 0.92 -10.10
N SER A 70 -8.69 1.53 -9.46
CA SER A 70 -9.17 2.87 -9.79
C SER A 70 -8.75 3.87 -8.72
N ASP A 71 -8.91 5.16 -9.03
CA ASP A 71 -8.68 6.22 -8.06
C ASP A 71 -7.28 6.22 -7.42
N VAL A 72 -6.28 5.70 -8.15
CA VAL A 72 -4.89 5.65 -7.69
C VAL A 72 -4.36 7.07 -7.52
N LYS A 73 -4.06 7.43 -6.27
CA LYS A 73 -3.58 8.76 -5.87
C LYS A 73 -2.34 8.62 -4.99
N VAL A 74 -1.38 9.52 -5.22
CA VAL A 74 -0.18 9.68 -4.39
C VAL A 74 -0.06 11.15 -4.03
N ASP A 75 0.07 11.44 -2.74
CA ASP A 75 0.27 12.79 -2.20
C ASP A 75 1.37 12.75 -1.12
N GLY A 76 2.59 13.08 -1.53
CA GLY A 76 3.78 12.79 -0.73
C GLY A 76 3.86 11.30 -0.42
N ASP A 77 4.09 10.95 0.85
CA ASP A 77 4.15 9.56 1.30
C ASP A 77 2.80 8.83 1.28
N LYS A 78 1.68 9.53 1.13
CA LYS A 78 0.35 8.92 1.18
C LYS A 78 -0.01 8.28 -0.14
N VAL A 79 -0.60 7.08 -0.06
CA VAL A 79 -1.17 6.36 -1.20
C VAL A 79 -2.62 6.00 -0.92
N ALA A 80 -3.46 6.11 -1.94
CA ALA A 80 -4.84 5.63 -1.91
C ALA A 80 -5.25 5.05 -3.26
N PHE A 81 -6.09 4.02 -3.25
CA PHE A 81 -6.67 3.41 -4.44
C PHE A 81 -7.92 2.60 -4.08
N VAL A 82 -8.71 2.26 -5.10
CA VAL A 82 -9.97 1.54 -4.95
C VAL A 82 -9.96 0.30 -5.83
N GLU A 83 -10.30 -0.82 -5.22
CA GLU A 83 -10.52 -2.11 -5.85
C GLU A 83 -12.03 -2.41 -5.88
N ARG A 84 -12.55 -2.83 -7.03
CA ARG A 84 -13.97 -3.21 -7.16
C ARG A 84 -14.04 -4.68 -7.55
N LEU A 85 -14.43 -5.52 -6.59
CA LEU A 85 -14.59 -6.96 -6.78
C LEU A 85 -16.05 -7.30 -7.07
N SER A 86 -16.27 -8.35 -7.85
CA SER A 86 -17.59 -8.97 -7.97
C SER A 86 -17.51 -10.37 -7.34
N VAL A 87 -18.17 -10.56 -6.21
CA VAL A 87 -18.15 -11.81 -5.45
C VAL A 87 -19.57 -12.38 -5.44
N ASN A 88 -19.77 -13.55 -6.04
CA ASN A 88 -21.08 -14.20 -6.17
C ASN A 88 -22.16 -13.28 -6.79
N GLY A 89 -21.76 -12.40 -7.73
CA GLY A 89 -22.67 -11.46 -8.38
C GLY A 89 -23.05 -10.23 -7.56
N MET A 90 -22.42 -10.04 -6.40
CA MET A 90 -22.52 -8.80 -5.61
C MET A 90 -21.25 -7.97 -5.79
N ASP A 91 -21.44 -6.67 -6.02
CA ASP A 91 -20.34 -5.72 -6.12
C ASP A 91 -19.83 -5.35 -4.73
N LEU A 92 -18.52 -5.49 -4.54
CA LEU A 92 -17.80 -5.15 -3.32
C LEU A 92 -16.74 -4.10 -3.64
N THR A 93 -16.90 -2.91 -3.05
CA THR A 93 -15.88 -1.86 -3.14
C THR A 93 -14.95 -1.96 -1.94
N VAL A 94 -13.66 -2.11 -2.22
CA VAL A 94 -12.59 -2.14 -1.22
C VAL A 94 -11.73 -0.90 -1.40
N THR A 95 -11.59 -0.12 -0.34
CA THR A 95 -10.78 1.11 -0.37
C THR A 95 -9.49 0.92 0.40
N TYR A 96 -8.40 1.39 -0.19
CA TYR A 96 -7.07 1.33 0.40
C TYR A 96 -6.56 2.74 0.67
N SER A 97 -5.98 2.92 1.85
CA SER A 97 -5.26 4.14 2.22
C SER A 97 -4.02 3.78 3.02
N GLY A 98 -2.92 4.50 2.85
CA GLY A 98 -1.69 4.13 3.51
C GLY A 98 -0.51 5.02 3.19
N THR A 99 0.69 4.51 3.47
CA THR A 99 1.94 5.24 3.28
C THR A 99 3.01 4.39 2.61
N LEU A 100 3.83 5.04 1.78
CA LEU A 100 5.03 4.50 1.17
C LEU A 100 6.27 4.85 2.01
N ALA A 101 7.16 3.87 2.19
CA ALA A 101 8.45 4.05 2.80
C ALA A 101 9.47 3.13 2.13
N GLY A 102 10.07 3.59 1.02
CA GLY A 102 11.08 2.84 0.27
C GLY A 102 10.52 1.59 -0.40
N ASP A 103 10.83 0.42 0.18
CA ASP A 103 10.37 -0.88 -0.33
C ASP A 103 9.19 -1.46 0.46
N GLU A 104 8.59 -0.68 1.36
CA GLU A 104 7.38 -1.03 2.07
C GLU A 104 6.24 -0.05 1.77
N MET A 105 5.04 -0.60 1.62
CA MET A 105 3.78 0.11 1.48
C MET A 105 2.82 -0.42 2.55
N LYS A 106 2.57 0.39 3.57
CA LYS A 106 1.67 0.03 4.68
C LYS A 106 0.28 0.52 4.35
N LEU A 107 -0.68 -0.39 4.29
CA LEU A 107 -2.03 -0.11 3.85
C LEU A 107 -3.04 -0.48 4.93
N THR A 108 -4.03 0.39 5.06
CA THR A 108 -5.32 0.11 5.70
C THR A 108 -6.32 -0.17 4.58
N ARG A 109 -6.88 -1.38 4.58
CA ARG A 109 -7.86 -1.88 3.63
C ARG A 109 -9.23 -1.90 4.31
N ASN A 110 -10.22 -1.22 3.75
CA ASN A 110 -11.60 -1.28 4.21
C ASN A 110 -12.44 -2.06 3.19
N VAL A 111 -13.08 -3.13 3.66
CA VAL A 111 -13.88 -4.07 2.87
C VAL A 111 -15.36 -3.74 3.04
N GLY A 112 -15.76 -2.49 2.79
CA GLY A 112 -17.12 -2.01 3.01
C GLY A 112 -17.60 -2.24 4.44
N GLU A 113 -18.79 -2.83 4.58
CA GLU A 113 -19.38 -3.12 5.90
C GLU A 113 -18.73 -4.31 6.62
N PHE A 114 -17.84 -5.06 5.95
CA PHE A 114 -17.23 -6.28 6.52
C PHE A 114 -16.05 -6.00 7.45
N GLY A 115 -15.48 -4.78 7.41
CA GLY A 115 -14.46 -4.34 8.36
C GLY A 115 -13.20 -3.76 7.71
N THR A 116 -12.18 -3.57 8.55
CA THR A 116 -10.91 -2.94 8.17
C THR A 116 -9.74 -3.81 8.60
N GLU A 117 -8.74 -3.92 7.73
CA GLU A 117 -7.55 -4.75 7.88
C GLU A 117 -6.30 -3.91 7.62
N GLN A 118 -5.20 -4.26 8.28
CA GLN A 118 -3.89 -3.67 8.01
C GLN A 118 -3.00 -4.69 7.31
N LEU A 119 -2.29 -4.25 6.29
CA LEU A 119 -1.35 -5.08 5.54
C LEU A 119 -0.11 -4.28 5.16
N THR A 120 1.00 -4.98 4.95
CA THR A 120 2.23 -4.39 4.41
C THR A 120 2.55 -5.08 3.10
N ALA A 121 2.52 -4.33 2.00
CA ALA A 121 3.02 -4.78 0.72
C ALA A 121 4.50 -4.41 0.60
N LYS A 122 5.31 -5.33 0.08
CA LYS A 122 6.75 -5.15 -0.13
C LYS A 122 7.05 -5.07 -1.61
N ARG A 123 8.02 -4.25 -2.01
CA ARG A 123 8.44 -4.18 -3.40
C ARG A 123 8.89 -5.57 -3.87
N ALA A 124 8.39 -6.00 -5.02
CA ALA A 124 8.80 -7.26 -5.62
C ALA A 124 10.29 -7.14 -6.03
N LYS A 125 11.07 -8.19 -5.71
CA LYS A 125 12.48 -8.30 -6.11
C LYS A 125 12.61 -8.80 -7.54
#